data_AF-A0A9E4TMF3-F1
#
_entry.id   AF-A0A9E4TMF3-F1
#
_cell.length_a   1.000
_cell.length_b   1.000
_cell.length_c   1.000
_cell.angle_alpha   90.00
_cell.angle_beta   90.00
_cell.angle_gamma   90.00
#
_symmetry.space_group_name_H-M   'P 1'
#
loop_
_entity.id
_entity.type
_entity.pdbx_description
1 polymer ?
#
loop_
_entity_poly.entity_id
_entity_poly.type
_entity_poly.pdbx_seq_one_letter_code
_entity_poly.pdbx_strand_id
1 'polypeptide(L)'
;MDAESPEIAGITAIKGLLVGHWTDLSAATGCTVVLCPAGAVASVDVRGGAPATRETDVLRPGNLVDRVHGVLLSGGSAFGLDAAAGVMRWLEEHGHGFPV
;
A
#
# COMPACT_ATOMS: atom_id res chain seq x y z
N MET A 1 26.07 -16.50 -27.41
CA MET A 1 24.63 -16.83 -27.55
C MET A 1 24.09 -16.51 -26.18
N ASP A 2 23.89 -15.22 -25.97
CA ASP A 2 23.85 -14.66 -24.63
C ASP A 2 22.39 -14.70 -24.22
N ALA A 3 22.06 -15.62 -23.32
CA ALA A 3 20.74 -15.71 -22.76
C ALA A 3 20.48 -14.40 -21.99
N GLU A 4 19.60 -13.55 -22.53
CA GLU A 4 19.00 -12.46 -21.78
C GLU A 4 18.40 -13.06 -20.50
N SER A 5 18.96 -12.67 -19.35
CA SER A 5 18.29 -12.85 -18.07
C SER A 5 16.92 -12.19 -18.17
N PRO A 6 15.81 -12.88 -17.82
CA PRO A 6 14.49 -12.27 -17.93
C PRO A 6 14.48 -11.01 -17.07
N GLU A 7 14.10 -9.89 -17.68
CA GLU A 7 13.86 -8.63 -16.99
C GLU A 7 12.79 -8.92 -15.92
N ILE A 8 13.17 -8.89 -14.63
CA ILE A 8 12.19 -9.10 -13.56
C ILE A 8 11.36 -7.83 -13.49
N ALA A 9 10.21 -7.86 -14.16
CA ALA A 9 9.23 -6.80 -14.09
C ALA A 9 8.65 -6.77 -12.67
N GLY A 10 8.78 -5.62 -12.00
CA GLY A 10 8.22 -5.40 -10.66
C GLY A 10 6.68 -5.36 -10.66
N ILE A 11 6.07 -5.07 -9.51
CA ILE A 11 4.60 -5.03 -9.37
C ILE A 11 3.90 -4.04 -10.32
N THR A 12 4.63 -3.00 -10.78
CA THR A 12 4.14 -2.02 -11.77
C THR A 12 3.98 -2.58 -13.18
N ALA A 13 4.41 -3.82 -13.44
CA ALA A 13 4.03 -4.55 -14.66
C ALA A 13 2.50 -4.71 -14.78
N ILE A 14 1.79 -4.69 -13.64
CA ILE A 14 0.34 -4.62 -13.59
C ILE A 14 -0.10 -3.19 -13.93
N LYS A 15 -0.74 -3.03 -15.09
CA LYS A 15 -1.21 -1.72 -15.57
C LYS A 15 -2.13 -1.06 -14.54
N GLY A 16 -1.87 0.23 -14.29
CA GLY A 16 -2.67 1.04 -13.37
C GLY A 16 -2.22 0.97 -11.91
N LEU A 17 -1.26 0.11 -11.55
CA LEU A 17 -0.58 0.20 -10.27
C LEU A 17 0.57 1.19 -10.34
N LEU A 18 0.66 2.05 -9.32
CA LEU A 18 1.76 2.99 -9.13
C LEU A 18 2.45 2.64 -7.81
N VAL A 19 3.75 2.89 -7.72
CA VAL A 19 4.52 2.69 -6.49
C VAL A 19 5.33 3.94 -6.21
N GLY A 20 5.24 4.44 -4.98
CA GLY A 20 6.02 5.58 -4.47
C GLY A 20 6.81 5.17 -3.23
N HIS A 21 8.01 5.74 -3.09
CA HIS A 21 8.89 5.51 -1.95
C HIS A 21 9.37 6.84 -1.39
N TRP A 22 9.49 6.89 -0.06
CA TRP A 22 10.24 7.94 0.63
C TRP A 22 11.17 7.28 1.64
N THR A 23 12.43 7.69 1.64
CA THR A 23 13.50 7.07 2.46
C THR A 23 14.28 8.14 3.19
N ASP A 24 14.41 7.97 4.50
CA ASP A 24 15.38 8.68 5.34
C ASP A 24 16.56 7.75 5.62
N LEU A 25 17.68 8.01 4.94
CA LEU A 25 18.90 7.23 5.08
C LEU A 25 19.59 7.42 6.43
N SER A 26 19.41 8.58 7.08
CA SER A 26 20.06 8.88 8.35
C SER A 26 19.36 8.16 9.51
N ALA A 27 18.03 8.16 9.49
CA ALA A 27 17.22 7.46 10.47
C ALA A 27 16.97 5.97 10.13
N ALA A 28 17.47 5.50 8.98
CA ALA A 28 17.25 4.15 8.46
C ALA A 28 15.77 3.75 8.44
N THR A 29 14.90 4.66 7.98
CA THR A 29 13.44 4.47 7.93
C THR A 29 12.87 5.00 6.62
N GLY A 30 11.57 4.82 6.42
CA GLY A 30 10.87 5.28 5.23
C GLY A 30 9.49 4.68 5.11
N CYS A 31 8.85 4.92 3.97
CA CYS A 31 7.59 4.30 3.61
C CYS A 31 7.53 4.00 2.11
N THR A 32 6.68 3.03 1.78
CA THR A 32 6.34 2.64 0.41
C THR A 32 4.83 2.60 0.30
N VAL A 33 4.30 3.23 -0.75
CA VAL A 33 2.87 3.20 -1.05
C VAL A 33 2.67 2.55 -2.41
N VAL A 34 1.84 1.52 -2.46
CA VAL A 34 1.27 1.00 -3.71
C VAL A 34 -0.08 1.67 -3.90
N LEU A 35 -0.25 2.43 -4.98
CA LEU A 35 -1.50 3.10 -5.31
C LEU A 35 -2.22 2.37 -6.44
N CYS A 36 -3.54 2.33 -6.35
CA CYS A 36 -4.45 1.85 -7.38
C CYS A 36 -5.56 2.89 -7.59
N PRO A 37 -5.32 3.95 -8.39
CA PRO A 37 -6.26 5.06 -8.57
C PRO A 37 -7.68 4.65 -9.02
N ALA A 38 -7.78 3.57 -9.80
CA ALA A 38 -9.06 3.01 -10.26
C ALA A 38 -9.76 2.10 -9.22
N GLY A 39 -9.17 1.93 -8.04
CA GLY A 39 -9.59 1.00 -7.00
C GLY A 39 -9.27 -0.46 -7.34
N ALA A 40 -8.81 -1.22 -6.35
CA ALA A 40 -8.54 -2.65 -6.48
C ALA A 40 -9.28 -3.46 -5.41
N VAL A 41 -9.77 -4.64 -5.79
CA VAL A 41 -10.24 -5.65 -4.82
C VAL A 41 -9.04 -6.09 -4.00
N ALA A 42 -9.18 -6.09 -2.68
CA ALA A 42 -8.09 -6.43 -1.77
C ALA A 42 -8.56 -7.34 -0.63
N SER A 43 -7.62 -8.12 -0.11
CA SER A 43 -7.74 -8.91 1.10
C SER A 43 -6.38 -8.92 1.81
N VAL A 44 -6.35 -9.33 3.08
CA VAL A 44 -5.12 -9.37 3.88
C VAL A 44 -5.04 -10.63 4.73
N ASP A 45 -3.83 -11.19 4.83
CA ASP A 45 -3.49 -12.29 5.73
C ASP A 45 -2.31 -11.86 6.62
N VAL A 46 -2.53 -11.85 7.93
CA VAL A 46 -1.56 -11.41 8.94
C VAL A 46 -1.08 -12.64 9.71
N ARG A 47 0.14 -13.08 9.43
CA ARG A 47 0.68 -14.35 9.95
C ARG A 47 1.66 -14.20 11.12
N GLY A 48 2.13 -12.99 11.39
CA GLY A 48 3.07 -12.72 12.49
C GLY A 48 2.36 -12.63 13.85
N GLY A 49 3.06 -13.00 14.93
CA GLY A 49 2.50 -12.99 16.29
C GLY A 49 2.42 -11.61 16.98
N ALA A 50 3.06 -10.59 16.41
CA ALA A 50 3.06 -9.22 16.93
C ALA A 50 2.84 -8.19 15.79
N PRO A 51 1.64 -8.17 15.17
CA PRO A 51 1.37 -7.25 14.08
C PRO A 51 1.17 -5.81 14.56
N ALA A 52 1.58 -4.86 13.72
CA ALA A 52 1.20 -3.45 13.82
C ALA A 52 0.53 -3.08 12.49
N THR A 53 -0.80 -3.07 12.49
CA THR A 53 -1.62 -2.92 11.28
C THR A 53 -2.69 -1.85 11.46
N ARG A 54 -3.17 -1.30 10.35
CA ARG A 54 -4.28 -0.36 10.29
C ARG A 54 -5.24 -0.81 9.18
N GLU A 55 -6.54 -0.69 9.42
CA GLU A 55 -7.61 -0.97 8.42
C GLU A 55 -7.61 -2.42 7.87
N THR A 56 -7.17 -3.41 8.66
CA THR A 56 -7.26 -4.82 8.22
C THR A 56 -8.67 -5.37 8.26
N ASP A 57 -9.51 -4.89 9.19
CA ASP A 57 -10.88 -5.37 9.32
C ASP A 57 -11.73 -5.02 8.10
N VAL A 58 -11.53 -3.85 7.47
CA VAL A 58 -12.27 -3.45 6.26
C VAL A 58 -12.00 -4.39 5.08
N LEU A 59 -10.84 -5.06 5.05
CA LEU A 59 -10.46 -6.03 4.01
C LEU A 59 -11.06 -7.43 4.22
N ARG A 60 -11.86 -7.65 5.26
CA ARG A 60 -12.57 -8.92 5.46
C ARG A 60 -13.72 -9.06 4.46
N PRO A 61 -13.86 -10.21 3.78
CA PRO A 61 -14.99 -10.48 2.91
C PRO A 61 -16.33 -10.28 3.62
N GLY A 62 -17.29 -9.64 2.94
CA GLY A 62 -18.62 -9.35 3.47
C GLY A 62 -18.78 -7.96 4.11
N ASN A 63 -17.69 -7.19 4.24
CA ASN A 63 -17.76 -5.78 4.64
C ASN A 63 -18.17 -4.86 3.47
N LEU A 64 -18.54 -3.62 3.81
CA LEU A 64 -19.13 -2.65 2.87
C LEU A 64 -18.17 -2.19 1.76
N VAL A 65 -16.90 -1.98 2.10
CA VAL A 65 -15.89 -1.47 1.16
C VAL A 65 -15.34 -2.64 0.36
N ASP A 66 -15.56 -2.62 -0.95
CA ASP A 66 -15.12 -3.68 -1.89
C ASP A 66 -13.80 -3.35 -2.60
N ARG A 67 -13.37 -2.08 -2.53
CA ARG A 67 -12.17 -1.57 -3.21
C ARG A 67 -11.34 -0.67 -2.30
N VAL A 68 -10.03 -0.88 -2.34
CA VAL A 68 -9.04 0.06 -1.78
C VAL A 68 -8.34 0.82 -2.88
N HIS A 69 -7.78 1.97 -2.53
CA HIS A 69 -7.04 2.84 -3.47
C HIS A 69 -5.53 2.88 -3.18
N GLY A 70 -5.09 2.30 -2.08
CA GLY A 70 -3.66 2.14 -1.80
C GLY A 70 -3.36 1.25 -0.60
N VAL A 71 -2.11 0.77 -0.56
CA VAL A 71 -1.52 0.00 0.54
C VAL A 71 -0.22 0.67 0.95
N LEU A 72 -0.04 0.91 2.25
CA LEU A 72 1.15 1.51 2.84
C LEU A 72 1.97 0.44 3.56
N LEU A 73 3.27 0.42 3.28
CA LEU A 73 4.30 -0.25 4.07
C LEU A 73 5.17 0.83 4.72
N SER A 74 5.38 0.76 6.03
CA SER A 74 6.07 1.81 6.77
C SER A 74 7.09 1.23 7.73
N GLY A 75 8.26 1.87 7.83
CA GLY A 75 9.20 1.67 8.92
C GLY A 75 8.69 2.30 10.22
N GLY A 76 9.45 2.21 11.31
CA GLY A 76 9.08 2.86 12.57
C GLY A 76 8.06 2.11 13.45
N SER A 77 7.81 0.82 13.17
CA SER A 77 6.91 -0.03 13.97
C SER A 77 5.50 0.60 14.09
N ALA A 78 4.83 0.47 15.24
CA ALA A 78 3.49 1.01 15.46
C ALA A 78 3.39 2.53 15.24
N PHE A 79 4.43 3.31 15.57
CA PHE A 79 4.46 4.76 15.32
C PHE A 79 4.46 5.08 13.83
N GLY A 80 5.04 4.20 13.01
CA GLY A 80 5.04 4.33 11.56
C GLY A 80 3.66 4.31 10.90
N LEU A 81 2.63 3.83 11.61
CA LEU A 81 1.25 3.82 11.13
C LEU A 81 0.67 5.23 10.96
N ASP A 82 1.25 6.26 11.60
CA ASP A 82 0.85 7.66 11.43
C ASP A 82 1.03 8.14 9.98
N ALA A 83 1.96 7.54 9.23
CA ALA A 83 2.14 7.83 7.80
C ALA A 83 0.87 7.52 6.97
N ALA A 84 0.01 6.62 7.45
CA ALA A 84 -1.26 6.30 6.77
C ALA A 84 -2.20 7.51 6.68
N ALA A 85 -2.18 8.41 7.67
CA ALA A 85 -3.00 9.62 7.63
C ALA A 85 -2.59 10.55 6.47
N GLY A 86 -1.29 10.64 6.18
CA GLY A 86 -0.78 11.39 5.03
C GLY A 86 -1.23 10.79 3.69
N VAL A 87 -1.22 9.45 3.59
CA VAL A 87 -1.72 8.74 2.40
C VAL A 87 -3.22 8.95 2.22
N MET A 88 -4.01 8.83 3.29
CA MET A 88 -5.46 9.05 3.25
C MET A 88 -5.81 10.46 2.81
N ARG A 89 -5.13 11.48 3.35
CA ARG A 89 -5.32 12.88 2.94
C ARG A 89 -5.00 13.07 1.45
N TRP A 90 -3.89 12.51 0.98
CA TRP A 90 -3.53 12.59 -0.43
C TRP A 90 -4.59 11.91 -1.33
N LEU A 91 -5.08 10.73 -0.94
CA LEU A 91 -6.14 10.03 -1.68
C LEU A 91 -7.43 10.86 -1.75
N GLU A 92 -7.85 11.44 -0.62
CA GLU A 92 -9.03 12.31 -0.54
C GLU A 92 -8.89 13.54 -1.45
N GLU A 93 -7.76 14.24 -1.40
CA GLU A 93 -7.46 15.42 -2.25
C GLU A 93 -7.52 15.09 -3.75
N HIS A 94 -7.32 13.83 -4.13
CA HIS A 94 -7.36 13.34 -5.52
C HIS A 94 -8.67 12.62 -5.87
N GLY A 95 -9.68 12.66 -5.00
CA GLY A 95 -10.99 12.05 -5.24
C GLY A 95 -10.98 10.51 -5.22
N HIS A 96 -10.00 9.91 -4.54
CA HIS A 96 -9.91 8.47 -4.34
C HIS A 96 -10.43 8.09 -2.96
N GLY A 97 -11.44 7.24 -2.90
CA GLY A 97 -12.03 6.82 -1.64
C GLY A 97 -13.38 6.13 -1.81
N PHE A 98 -13.95 5.72 -0.69
CA PHE A 98 -15.34 5.25 -0.68
C PHE A 98 -16.27 6.47 -0.75
N PRO A 99 -17.25 6.49 -1.67
CA PRO A 99 -18.20 7.59 -1.75
C PRO A 99 -19.11 7.60 -0.51
N VAL A 100 -19.19 8.75 0.15
CA VAL A 100 -20.05 8.98 1.33
C VAL A 100 -21.08 10.07 1.07
#